data_AF-A0A956YLG8-F1
#
_entry.id   AF-A0A956YLG8-F1
#
_cell.length_a   1.000
_cell.length_b   1.000
_cell.length_c   1.000
_cell.angle_alpha   90.00
_cell.angle_beta   90.00
_cell.angle_gamma   90.00
#
_symmetry.space_group_name_H-M   'P 1'
#
loop_
_entity.id
_entity.type
_entity.pdbx_description
1 polymer ?
#
loop_
_entity_poly.entity_id
_entity_poly.type
_entity_poly.pdbx_seq_one_letter_code
_entity_poly.pdbx_strand_id
1 'polypeptide(L)'
;MRVALEIGPKGKKVVAVASDWPGLARGAKTEAAAIEKLHAYVPRYAPVAELAGMKAAFDMAQNIEVVEQYPGVGSTDFWGI
;
A
#
# COMPACT_ATOMS: atom_id res chain seq x y z
N MET A 1 -4.37 2.81 -9.03
CA MET A 1 -4.76 2.37 -7.69
C MET A 1 -4.62 3.53 -6.74
N ARG A 2 -5.65 3.75 -5.93
CA ARG A 2 -5.64 4.77 -4.89
C ARG A 2 -4.89 4.22 -3.68
N VAL A 3 -3.94 5.01 -3.18
CA VAL A 3 -3.11 4.67 -2.04
C VAL A 3 -3.27 5.74 -0.97
N ALA A 4 -3.50 5.30 0.26
CA ALA A 4 -3.40 6.16 1.43
C ALA A 4 -2.06 5.93 2.14
N LEU A 5 -1.47 6.98 2.68
CA LEU A 5 -0.26 6.91 3.48
C LEU A 5 -0.60 7.07 4.96
N GLU A 6 -0.34 6.03 5.73
CA GLU A 6 -0.43 6.06 7.18
C GLU A 6 0.95 6.37 7.77
N ILE A 7 1.06 7.49 8.47
CA ILE A 7 2.31 8.01 9.03
C ILE A 7 2.43 7.61 10.49
N GLY A 8 3.50 6.91 10.85
CA GLY A 8 3.76 6.55 12.24
C GLY A 8 3.89 7.78 13.13
N PRO A 9 3.28 7.81 14.33
CA PRO A 9 3.29 9.00 15.18
C PRO A 9 4.68 9.45 15.63
N LYS A 10 5.68 8.56 15.60
CA LYS A 10 7.10 8.87 15.86
C LYS A 10 7.93 9.06 14.58
N GLY A 11 7.28 9.07 13.41
CA GLY A 11 7.93 9.24 12.11
C GLY A 11 8.93 8.13 11.75
N LYS A 12 8.85 6.95 12.37
CA LYS A 12 9.81 5.86 12.11
C LYS A 12 9.49 5.09 10.84
N LYS A 13 8.21 5.04 10.51
CA LYS A 13 7.66 4.29 9.38
C LYS A 13 6.50 5.04 8.74
N VAL A 14 6.35 4.80 7.44
CA VAL A 14 5.18 5.12 6.65
C VAL A 14 4.67 3.84 6.02
N VAL A 15 3.35 3.71 5.97
CA VAL A 15 2.67 2.57 5.35
C VAL A 15 1.86 3.06 4.17
N ALA A 16 2.13 2.51 2.98
CA ALA A 16 1.28 2.67 1.82
C ALA A 16 0.20 1.59 1.85
N VAL A 17 -1.07 1.99 1.84
CA VAL A 17 -2.24 1.10 1.86
C VAL A 17 -3.02 1.27 0.56
N ALA A 18 -3.18 0.20 -0.22
CA ALA A 18 -4.01 0.21 -1.41
C ALA A 18 -5.50 0.16 -1.03
N SER A 19 -6.18 1.30 -1.05
CA SER A 19 -7.57 1.42 -0.57
C SER A 19 -8.54 0.52 -1.34
N ASP A 20 -8.29 0.32 -2.64
CA ASP A 20 -9.15 -0.49 -3.50
C ASP A 20 -8.83 -2.00 -3.43
N TRP A 21 -7.71 -2.38 -2.79
CA TRP A 21 -7.21 -3.76 -2.74
C TRP A 21 -6.88 -4.18 -1.30
N PRO A 22 -7.91 -4.58 -0.53
CA PRO A 22 -7.75 -4.92 0.88
C PRO A 22 -6.64 -5.96 1.11
N GLY A 23 -5.77 -5.70 2.08
CA GLY A 23 -4.64 -6.56 2.40
C GLY A 23 -3.36 -6.29 1.60
N LEU A 24 -3.40 -5.42 0.58
CA LEU A 24 -2.21 -4.93 -0.11
C LEU A 24 -1.71 -3.64 0.55
N ALA A 25 -0.83 -3.77 1.53
CA ALA A 25 -0.18 -2.65 2.20
C ALA A 25 1.31 -2.90 2.44
N ARG A 26 2.18 -1.89 2.31
CA ARG A 26 3.62 -2.04 2.56
C ARG A 26 4.17 -0.85 3.31
N GLY A 27 4.93 -1.15 4.37
CA GLY A 27 5.63 -0.17 5.18
C GLY A 27 7.12 -0.04 4.84
N ALA A 28 7.62 1.19 4.91
CA ALA A 28 9.02 1.56 4.77
C ALA A 28 9.36 2.74 5.68
N LYS A 29 10.62 3.20 5.66
CA LYS A 29 11.06 4.35 6.47
C LYS A 29 10.56 5.69 5.93
N THR A 30 10.25 5.77 4.65
CA THR A 30 9.82 7.00 3.96
C THR A 30 8.61 6.71 3.07
N GLU A 31 7.87 7.76 2.73
CA GLU A 31 6.71 7.68 1.83
C GLU A 31 7.09 7.06 0.47
N ALA A 32 8.13 7.61 -0.18
CA ALA A 32 8.60 7.13 -1.47
C ALA A 32 8.99 5.64 -1.43
N ALA A 33 9.71 5.21 -0.39
CA ALA A 33 10.10 3.82 -0.23
C ALA A 33 8.89 2.91 0.06
N ALA A 34 7.85 3.41 0.73
CA ALA A 34 6.63 2.64 1.00
C ALA A 34 5.85 2.42 -0.30
N ILE A 35 5.72 3.47 -1.12
CA ILE A 35 5.09 3.43 -2.44
C ILE A 35 5.86 2.49 -3.38
N GLU A 36 7.18 2.63 -3.46
CA GLU A 36 8.03 1.77 -4.30
C GLU A 36 7.91 0.31 -3.88
N LYS A 37 7.95 0.02 -2.58
CA LYS A 37 7.82 -1.34 -2.06
C LYS A 37 6.42 -1.91 -2.30
N LEU A 38 5.37 -1.08 -2.24
CA LEU A 38 4.01 -1.48 -2.59
C LEU A 38 3.94 -1.83 -4.08
N HIS A 39 4.47 -0.96 -4.96
CA HIS A 39 4.52 -1.18 -6.40
C HIS A 39 5.27 -2.47 -6.77
N ALA A 40 6.43 -2.71 -6.17
CA ALA A 40 7.20 -3.94 -6.37
C ALA A 40 6.46 -5.21 -5.92
N TYR A 41 5.48 -5.07 -5.02
CA TYR A 41 4.64 -6.17 -4.56
C TYR A 41 3.36 -6.39 -5.38
N VAL A 42 2.95 -5.43 -6.21
CA VAL A 42 1.74 -5.52 -7.06
C VAL A 42 1.73 -6.81 -7.88
N PRO A 43 2.80 -7.23 -8.58
CA PRO A 43 2.77 -8.46 -9.39
C PRO A 43 2.46 -9.72 -8.57
N ARG A 44 2.83 -9.75 -7.28
CA ARG A 44 2.55 -10.89 -6.39
C ARG A 44 1.07 -11.01 -6.00
N TYR A 45 0.30 -9.92 -6.14
CA TYR A 45 -1.13 -9.88 -5.87
C TYR A 45 -1.98 -10.24 -7.10
N ALA A 46 -1.38 -10.29 -8.30
CA ALA A 46 -2.10 -10.57 -9.54
C ALA A 46 -2.87 -11.91 -9.53
N PRO A 47 -2.35 -13.02 -8.99
CA PRO A 47 -3.12 -14.26 -8.89
C PRO A 47 -4.38 -14.12 -8.02
N VAL A 48 -4.32 -13.32 -6.96
CA VAL A 48 -5.48 -13.05 -6.08
C VAL A 48 -6.56 -12.29 -6.84
N ALA A 49 -6.16 -11.26 -7.59
CA ALA A 49 -7.09 -10.49 -8.43
C ALA A 49 -7.71 -11.34 -9.55
N GLU A 50 -6.95 -12.28 -10.11
CA GLU A 50 -7.45 -13.21 -11.12
C GLU A 50 -8.49 -14.18 -10.55
N LEU A 51 -8.19 -14.80 -9.40
CA LEU A 51 -9.15 -15.69 -8.70
C LEU A 51 -10.42 -14.95 -8.27
N ALA A 52 -10.33 -13.65 -8.01
CA ALA A 52 -11.47 -12.80 -7.69
C ALA A 52 -12.24 -12.31 -8.93
N GLY A 53 -11.80 -12.62 -10.15
CA GLY A 53 -12.41 -12.12 -11.39
C GLY A 53 -12.17 -10.62 -11.65
N MET A 54 -11.23 -10.00 -10.94
CA MET A 54 -10.94 -8.55 -10.99
C MET A 54 -9.65 -8.20 -11.73
N LYS A 55 -9.07 -9.14 -12.50
CA LYS A 55 -7.78 -8.97 -13.17
C LYS A 55 -7.71 -7.69 -14.02
N ALA A 56 -8.73 -7.39 -14.82
CA ALA A 56 -8.73 -6.20 -15.68
C ALA A 56 -8.67 -4.90 -14.85
N ALA A 57 -9.43 -4.81 -13.76
CA ALA A 57 -9.38 -3.67 -12.85
C ALA A 57 -8.01 -3.58 -12.16
N PHE A 58 -7.40 -4.71 -11.79
CA PHE A 58 -6.08 -4.76 -11.17
C PHE A 58 -4.97 -4.30 -12.11
N ASP A 59 -5.00 -4.74 -13.37
CA ASP A 59 -4.01 -4.34 -14.39
C ASP A 59 -4.11 -2.83 -14.70
N MET A 60 -5.32 -2.27 -14.76
CA MET A 60 -5.52 -0.82 -14.88
C MET A 60 -5.03 -0.04 -13.65
N ALA A 61 -5.02 -0.69 -12.48
CA ALA A 61 -4.69 -0.07 -11.22
C ALA A 61 -3.17 0.01 -10.96
N GLN A 62 -2.30 -0.42 -11.87
CA GLN A 62 -0.84 -0.40 -11.67
C GLN A 62 -0.25 1.00 -11.44
N ASN A 63 -0.87 2.06 -11.96
CA ASN A 63 -0.48 3.43 -11.64
C ASN A 63 -0.90 3.80 -10.22
N ILE A 64 0.05 4.14 -9.34
CA ILE A 64 -0.23 4.53 -7.96
C ILE A 64 -0.55 6.03 -7.89
N GLU A 65 -1.66 6.35 -7.25
CA GLU A 65 -2.04 7.72 -6.91
C GLU A 65 -2.20 7.82 -5.38
N VAL A 66 -1.45 8.72 -4.75
CA VAL A 66 -1.62 9.01 -3.32
C VAL A 66 -2.81 9.94 -3.15
N VAL A 67 -3.88 9.46 -2.52
CA VAL A 67 -5.14 10.20 -2.38
C VAL A 67 -5.35 10.75 -0.97
N GLU A 68 -4.58 10.27 0.01
CA GLU A 68 -4.74 10.63 1.41
C GLU A 68 -3.44 10.39 2.19
N GLN A 69 -3.19 11.24 3.19
CA GLN A 69 -2.17 11.02 4.21
C GLN A 69 -2.78 11.26 5.59
N TYR A 70 -2.56 10.36 6.55
CA TYR A 70 -3.15 10.46 7.87
C TYR A 70 -2.23 9.89 8.97
N PRO A 71 -2.36 10.36 10.22
CA PRO A 71 -1.61 9.81 11.34
C PRO A 71 -2.09 8.40 11.70
N GLY A 72 -1.17 7.45 11.78
CA GLY A 72 -1.40 6.10 12.25
C GLY A 72 -1.38 5.97 13.77
N VAL A 73 -1.50 4.73 14.22
CA VAL A 73 -1.37 4.36 15.64
C VAL A 73 0.08 4.00 15.98
N GLY A 74 0.38 3.80 17.28
CA GLY A 74 1.74 3.45 17.71
C GLY A 74 2.34 2.21 17.04
N SER A 75 1.52 1.27 16.55
CA SER A 75 1.98 0.07 15.83
C SER A 75 2.48 0.38 14.40
N THR A 76 2.04 1.48 13.79
CA THR A 76 2.51 1.93 12.47
C THR A 76 4.02 2.15 12.47
N ASP A 77 4.57 2.73 13.54
CA ASP A 77 6.02 2.95 13.70
C ASP A 77 6.85 1.65 13.74
N PHE A 78 6.22 0.51 14.03
CA PHE A 78 6.88 -0.79 14.08
C PHE A 78 6.65 -1.61 12.81
N TRP A 79 5.49 -1.46 12.15
CA TRP A 79 5.05 -2.14 10.92
C TRP A 79 5.62 -3.57 10.75
N GLY A 80 4.92 -4.55 11.31
CA GLY A 80 5.38 -5.95 11.44
C GLY A 80 4.63 -6.98 10.60
N ILE A 81 4.16 -6.62 9.39
CA ILE A 81 3.75 -7.63 8.38
C ILE A 81 4.96 -8.44 7.91
#